data_AF-A0A7G8PQB7-F1
#
_entry.id   AF-A0A7G8PQB7-F1
#
_cell.length_a   1.000
_cell.length_b   1.000
_cell.length_c   1.000
_cell.angle_alpha   90.00
_cell.angle_beta   90.00
_cell.angle_gamma   90.00
#
_symmetry.space_group_name_H-M   'P 1'
#
loop_
_entity.id
_entity.type
_entity.pdbx_description
1 polymer ?
#
loop_
_entity_poly.entity_id
_entity_poly.type
_entity_poly.pdbx_seq_one_letter_code
_entity_poly.pdbx_strand_id
1 'polypeptide(L)'
;MADKQRTTRRRAREQESVGAEFRLEPSPYGDSALRSEWAARADALSTLDEAVATLMKWRSDYWGREDQNSLWIEARLEERVAMLRMESLTDDEFRSRTLTGEDAHEVCSRTTQAARIAGSDYKELERINAEFRSRYKPPVMPTNLFMPVERDLSEKLMTSRTVDWYGKSIGELRAERGVVVHAAPPGE
;
A
#
# COMPACT_ATOMS: atom_id res chain seq x y z
N MET A 1 50.07 -15.96 34.13
CA MET A 1 48.70 -16.04 34.72
C MET A 1 47.90 -14.83 34.27
N ALA A 2 47.40 -14.85 33.04
CA ALA A 2 46.43 -13.88 32.51
C ALA A 2 45.92 -14.43 31.17
N ASP A 3 45.10 -15.49 31.20
CA ASP A 3 44.50 -16.04 29.98
C ASP A 3 43.15 -16.72 30.25
N LYS A 4 42.22 -15.98 30.88
CA LYS A 4 40.87 -16.50 31.19
C LYS A 4 39.77 -15.43 31.07
N GLN A 5 39.82 -14.54 30.08
CA GLN A 5 38.75 -13.54 29.89
C GLN A 5 38.33 -13.28 28.43
N ARG A 6 38.47 -14.26 27.53
CA ARG A 6 38.04 -14.12 26.13
C ARG A 6 37.29 -15.32 25.56
N THR A 7 36.37 -15.93 26.30
CA THR A 7 35.58 -17.05 25.75
C THR A 7 34.16 -17.18 26.35
N THR A 8 33.34 -16.13 26.31
CA THR A 8 31.91 -16.25 26.72
C THR A 8 30.92 -15.44 25.88
N ARG A 9 31.20 -15.15 24.61
CA ARG A 9 30.21 -14.60 23.66
C ARG A 9 29.81 -15.56 22.53
N ARG A 10 29.76 -16.86 22.85
CA ARG A 10 29.33 -17.89 21.90
C ARG A 10 28.42 -18.93 22.57
N ARG A 11 27.29 -18.45 23.09
CA ARG A 11 26.08 -19.16 23.58
C ARG A 11 25.08 -18.02 23.83
N ALA A 12 23.99 -17.82 23.09
CA ALA A 12 23.00 -18.77 22.64
C ALA A 12 22.60 -18.49 21.18
N ARG A 13 22.78 -19.48 20.31
CA ARG A 13 22.13 -19.59 19.00
C ARG A 13 21.32 -20.89 18.96
N GLU A 14 20.78 -21.27 20.11
CA GLU A 14 20.00 -22.49 20.35
C GLU A 14 18.60 -22.07 20.78
N GLN A 15 17.88 -21.49 19.82
CA GLN A 15 16.42 -21.35 19.73
C GLN A 15 16.17 -20.39 18.57
N GLU A 16 16.63 -20.76 17.37
CA GLU A 16 15.92 -20.30 16.18
C GLU A 16 14.56 -20.99 16.26
N SER A 17 13.55 -20.27 16.75
CA SER A 17 12.17 -20.71 16.59
C SER A 17 11.99 -20.97 15.11
N VAL A 18 11.61 -22.20 14.75
CA VAL A 18 11.19 -22.52 13.38
C VAL A 18 10.17 -21.44 13.03
N GLY A 19 10.51 -20.58 12.06
CA GLY A 19 9.61 -19.53 11.61
C GLY A 19 8.30 -20.13 11.15
N ALA A 20 7.28 -19.31 10.90
CA ALA A 20 6.05 -19.81 10.30
C ALA A 20 6.38 -20.65 9.07
N GLU A 21 5.95 -21.92 9.05
CA GLU A 21 6.10 -22.78 7.87
C GLU A 21 5.43 -22.07 6.68
N PHE A 22 6.16 -21.94 5.58
CA PHE A 22 5.58 -21.41 4.35
C PHE A 22 4.43 -22.32 3.94
N ARG A 23 3.20 -21.81 3.98
CA ARG A 23 2.04 -22.51 3.43
C ARG A 23 2.22 -22.61 1.91
N LEU A 24 2.44 -23.83 1.43
CA LEU A 24 2.42 -24.16 0.01
C LEU A 24 0.99 -24.40 -0.49
N GLU A 25 0.08 -24.75 0.41
CA GLU A 25 -1.32 -24.92 0.08
C GLU A 25 -2.02 -23.57 -0.07
N PRO A 26 -2.90 -23.41 -1.09
CA PRO A 26 -3.69 -22.20 -1.26
C PRO A 26 -4.47 -21.84 0.01
N SER A 27 -4.62 -20.54 0.29
CA SER A 27 -5.46 -20.08 1.41
C SER A 27 -6.87 -20.67 1.29
N PRO A 28 -7.41 -21.29 2.35
CA PRO A 28 -8.79 -21.79 2.35
C PRO A 28 -9.82 -20.64 2.38
N TYR A 29 -9.36 -19.40 2.57
CA TYR A 29 -10.18 -18.19 2.60
C TYR A 29 -10.14 -17.44 1.26
N GLY A 30 -11.30 -16.96 0.83
CA GLY A 30 -11.53 -16.25 -0.43
C GLY A 30 -12.29 -17.08 -1.46
N ASP A 31 -12.59 -16.49 -2.60
CA ASP A 31 -13.21 -17.18 -3.74
C ASP A 31 -12.12 -17.70 -4.67
N SER A 32 -11.90 -19.02 -4.65
CA SER A 32 -10.87 -19.65 -5.47
C SER A 32 -11.16 -19.55 -6.97
N ALA A 33 -12.44 -19.60 -7.38
CA ALA A 33 -12.80 -19.52 -8.79
C ALA A 33 -12.52 -18.12 -9.33
N LEU A 34 -12.93 -17.09 -8.58
CA LEU A 34 -12.65 -15.70 -8.94
C LEU A 34 -11.14 -15.41 -8.99
N ARG A 35 -10.38 -15.90 -8.01
CA ARG A 35 -8.91 -15.74 -7.99
C ARG A 35 -8.25 -16.43 -9.18
N SER A 36 -8.70 -17.63 -9.55
CA SER A 36 -8.21 -18.33 -10.74
C SER A 36 -8.55 -17.60 -12.03
N GLU A 37 -9.74 -17.05 -12.16
CA GLU A 37 -10.13 -16.22 -13.31
C GLU A 37 -9.21 -15.01 -13.47
N TRP A 38 -9.01 -14.25 -12.38
CA TRP A 38 -8.16 -13.07 -12.39
C TRP A 38 -6.67 -13.40 -12.58
N ALA A 39 -6.21 -14.55 -12.10
CA ALA A 39 -4.86 -15.03 -12.39
C ALA A 39 -4.67 -15.27 -13.89
N ALA A 40 -5.59 -16.00 -14.52
CA ALA A 40 -5.55 -16.27 -15.95
C ALA A 40 -5.64 -14.96 -16.77
N ARG A 41 -6.48 -14.01 -16.33
CA ARG A 41 -6.57 -12.69 -16.93
C ARG A 41 -5.26 -11.92 -16.83
N ALA A 42 -4.61 -11.94 -15.65
CA ALA A 42 -3.32 -11.29 -15.46
C ALA A 42 -2.24 -11.91 -16.37
N ASP A 43 -2.19 -13.24 -16.46
CA ASP A 43 -1.21 -13.95 -17.30
C ASP A 43 -1.41 -13.67 -18.80
N ALA A 44 -2.64 -13.40 -19.23
CA ALA A 44 -2.98 -13.07 -20.61
C ALA A 44 -2.56 -11.65 -21.03
N LEU A 45 -2.33 -10.73 -20.09
CA LEU A 45 -1.90 -9.35 -20.39
C LEU A 45 -0.50 -9.39 -21.01
N SER A 46 -0.34 -8.91 -22.23
CA SER A 46 0.91 -9.11 -23.00
C SER A 46 1.75 -7.85 -23.15
N THR A 47 1.18 -6.68 -22.89
CA THR A 47 1.86 -5.39 -23.04
C THR A 47 1.81 -4.61 -21.72
N LEU A 48 2.86 -3.81 -21.46
CA LEU A 48 2.94 -2.98 -20.26
C LEU A 48 1.75 -2.01 -20.16
N ASP A 49 1.38 -1.37 -21.28
CA ASP A 49 0.28 -0.39 -21.32
C ASP A 49 -1.08 -1.04 -20.95
N GLU A 50 -1.38 -2.21 -21.50
CA GLU A 50 -2.60 -2.96 -21.20
C GLU A 50 -2.65 -3.38 -19.71
N ALA A 51 -1.51 -3.84 -19.19
CA ALA A 51 -1.41 -4.27 -17.81
C ALA A 51 -1.57 -3.10 -16.83
N VAL A 52 -0.94 -1.95 -17.12
CA VAL A 52 -1.08 -0.72 -16.34
C VAL A 52 -2.52 -0.23 -16.39
N ALA A 53 -3.15 -0.17 -17.56
CA ALA A 53 -4.54 0.24 -17.69
C ALA A 53 -5.48 -0.66 -16.88
N THR A 54 -5.24 -1.98 -16.91
CA THR A 54 -6.02 -2.96 -16.13
C THR A 54 -5.85 -2.75 -14.62
N LEU A 55 -4.61 -2.59 -14.14
CA LEU A 55 -4.32 -2.32 -12.73
C LEU A 55 -4.95 -0.99 -12.27
N MET A 56 -4.82 0.07 -13.06
CA MET A 56 -5.38 1.39 -12.74
C MET A 56 -6.90 1.36 -12.71
N LYS A 57 -7.53 0.61 -13.63
CA LYS A 57 -8.98 0.38 -13.60
C LYS A 57 -9.39 -0.38 -12.33
N TRP A 58 -8.67 -1.45 -11.98
CA TRP A 58 -8.93 -2.24 -10.78
C TRP A 58 -8.90 -1.35 -9.52
N ARG A 59 -7.84 -0.54 -9.36
CA ARG A 59 -7.74 0.42 -8.25
C ARG A 59 -8.89 1.43 -8.29
N SER A 60 -9.23 1.99 -9.45
CA SER A 60 -10.37 2.91 -9.58
C SER A 60 -11.70 2.29 -9.12
N ASP A 61 -11.94 1.02 -9.43
CA ASP A 61 -13.21 0.34 -9.14
C ASP A 61 -13.30 -0.10 -7.66
N TYR A 62 -12.18 -0.52 -7.06
CA TYR A 62 -12.15 -1.21 -5.75
C TYR A 62 -11.44 -0.46 -4.62
N TRP A 63 -10.75 0.66 -4.88
CA TRP A 63 -10.07 1.42 -3.82
C TRP A 63 -11.04 1.96 -2.77
N GLY A 64 -10.78 1.64 -1.50
CA GLY A 64 -11.66 1.94 -0.38
C GLY A 64 -12.92 1.08 -0.31
N ARG A 65 -13.04 0.06 -1.17
CA ARG A 65 -14.13 -0.93 -1.22
C ARG A 65 -13.58 -2.35 -1.27
N GLU A 66 -12.39 -2.54 -0.70
CA GLU A 66 -11.67 -3.79 -0.76
C GLU A 66 -12.47 -4.90 -0.05
N ASP A 67 -12.61 -6.03 -0.73
CA ASP A 67 -13.20 -7.24 -0.19
C ASP A 67 -12.14 -8.31 0.11
N GLN A 68 -12.59 -9.50 0.51
CA GLN A 68 -11.74 -10.65 0.84
C GLN A 68 -10.82 -11.14 -0.29
N ASN A 69 -11.07 -10.73 -1.54
CA ASN A 69 -10.27 -11.13 -2.71
C ASN A 69 -9.48 -9.96 -3.31
N SER A 70 -9.91 -8.72 -3.03
CA SER A 70 -9.44 -7.52 -3.70
C SER A 70 -7.92 -7.32 -3.60
N LEU A 71 -7.36 -7.53 -2.40
CA LEU A 71 -5.93 -7.38 -2.15
C LEU A 71 -5.10 -8.47 -2.85
N TRP A 72 -5.63 -9.69 -2.96
CA TRP A 72 -4.95 -10.77 -3.65
C TRP A 72 -4.94 -10.54 -5.17
N ILE A 73 -6.08 -10.12 -5.73
CA ILE A 73 -6.19 -9.83 -7.17
C ILE A 73 -5.31 -8.64 -7.53
N GLU A 74 -5.31 -7.58 -6.71
CA GLU A 74 -4.43 -6.43 -6.94
C GLU A 74 -2.96 -6.86 -6.95
N ALA A 75 -2.52 -7.64 -5.97
CA ALA A 75 -1.14 -8.14 -5.92
C ALA A 75 -0.77 -8.96 -7.18
N ARG A 76 -1.69 -9.78 -7.70
CA ARG A 76 -1.45 -10.55 -8.93
C ARG A 76 -1.31 -9.67 -10.17
N LEU A 77 -2.09 -8.59 -10.26
CA LEU A 77 -1.95 -7.59 -11.31
C LEU A 77 -0.65 -6.79 -11.17
N GLU A 78 -0.26 -6.44 -9.93
CA GLU A 78 0.99 -5.77 -9.62
C GLU A 78 2.22 -6.61 -10.02
N GLU A 79 2.21 -7.92 -9.75
CA GLU A 79 3.25 -8.84 -10.21
C GLU A 79 3.39 -8.81 -11.74
N ARG A 80 2.27 -8.90 -12.46
CA ARG A 80 2.31 -8.87 -13.94
C ARG A 80 2.87 -7.57 -14.48
N VAL A 81 2.41 -6.43 -13.94
CA VAL A 81 2.92 -5.11 -14.33
C VAL A 81 4.41 -4.99 -14.02
N ALA A 82 4.87 -5.48 -12.87
CA ALA A 82 6.28 -5.44 -12.50
C ALA A 82 7.16 -6.26 -13.46
N MET A 83 6.73 -7.46 -13.86
CA MET A 83 7.44 -8.27 -14.85
C MET A 83 7.54 -7.55 -16.21
N LEU A 84 6.41 -7.09 -16.75
CA LEU A 84 6.37 -6.39 -18.04
C LEU A 84 7.17 -5.08 -18.01
N ARG A 85 7.21 -4.41 -16.85
CA ARG A 85 8.03 -3.21 -16.64
C ARG A 85 9.52 -3.51 -16.77
N MET A 86 10.00 -4.61 -16.21
CA MET A 86 11.42 -5.02 -16.32
C MET A 86 11.79 -5.41 -17.76
N GLU A 87 10.84 -5.95 -18.53
CA GLU A 87 11.05 -6.33 -19.93
C GLU A 87 11.04 -5.13 -20.89
N SER A 88 10.28 -4.08 -20.56
CA SER A 88 9.96 -3.00 -21.52
C SER A 88 10.72 -1.69 -21.30
N LEU A 89 11.18 -1.40 -20.08
CA LEU A 89 11.80 -0.12 -19.74
C LEU A 89 13.32 -0.22 -19.64
N THR A 90 13.99 0.87 -20.01
CA THR A 90 15.40 1.04 -19.70
C THR A 90 15.62 1.26 -18.19
N ASP A 91 16.85 1.03 -17.75
CA ASP A 91 17.29 1.26 -16.37
C ASP A 91 17.01 2.68 -15.85
N ASP A 92 17.16 3.69 -16.70
CA ASP A 92 16.93 5.09 -16.34
C ASP A 92 15.44 5.41 -16.26
N GLU A 93 14.64 4.94 -17.21
CA GLU A 93 13.17 5.07 -17.17
C GLU A 93 12.60 4.34 -15.97
N PHE A 94 13.11 3.15 -15.67
CA PHE A 94 12.73 2.36 -14.51
C PHE A 94 12.93 3.13 -13.20
N ARG A 95 13.96 3.96 -13.09
CA ARG A 95 14.26 4.71 -11.85
C ARG A 95 13.59 6.06 -11.76
N SER A 96 13.24 6.68 -12.89
CA SER A 96 12.81 8.09 -12.95
C SER A 96 11.38 8.31 -13.40
N ARG A 97 10.74 7.33 -14.05
CA ARG A 97 9.40 7.49 -14.64
C ARG A 97 8.35 6.72 -13.85
N THR A 98 7.16 7.27 -13.81
CA THR A 98 5.95 6.52 -13.43
C THR A 98 5.37 5.81 -14.64
N LEU A 99 4.63 4.74 -14.42
CA LEU A 99 3.91 4.03 -15.49
C LEU A 99 2.68 4.80 -16.00
N THR A 100 2.33 5.94 -15.40
CA THR A 100 1.35 6.89 -15.94
C THR A 100 1.97 7.91 -16.90
N GLY A 101 3.27 7.81 -17.17
CA GLY A 101 4.00 8.70 -18.10
C GLY A 101 4.55 9.98 -17.46
N GLU A 102 4.27 10.21 -16.17
CA GLU A 102 4.77 11.37 -15.42
C GLU A 102 6.22 11.13 -14.94
N ASP A 103 6.99 12.20 -14.78
CA ASP A 103 8.26 12.16 -14.05
C ASP A 103 8.02 11.91 -12.56
N ALA A 104 8.66 10.87 -12.00
CA ALA A 104 8.39 10.45 -10.64
C ALA A 104 8.88 11.47 -9.59
N HIS A 105 9.97 12.19 -9.86
CA HIS A 105 10.48 13.23 -8.95
C HIS A 105 9.56 14.45 -8.92
N GLU A 106 8.98 14.83 -10.06
CA GLU A 106 7.98 15.90 -10.14
C GLU A 106 6.72 15.52 -9.36
N VAL A 107 6.22 14.29 -9.51
CA VAL A 107 5.07 13.79 -8.73
C VAL A 107 5.36 13.85 -7.23
N CYS A 108 6.54 13.40 -6.79
CA CYS A 108 6.95 13.46 -5.39
C CYS A 108 6.99 14.90 -4.87
N SER A 109 7.55 15.82 -5.67
CA SER A 109 7.68 17.24 -5.32
C SER A 109 6.32 17.91 -5.20
N ARG A 110 5.42 17.69 -6.17
CA ARG A 110 4.05 18.21 -6.18
C ARG A 110 3.24 17.70 -4.98
N THR A 111 3.34 16.40 -4.70
CA THR A 111 2.61 15.78 -3.57
C THR A 111 3.09 16.33 -2.23
N THR A 112 4.41 16.46 -2.06
CA THR A 112 5.01 17.06 -0.87
C THR A 112 4.57 18.52 -0.70
N GLN A 113 4.51 19.29 -1.79
CA GLN A 113 4.05 20.67 -1.76
C GLN A 113 2.57 20.77 -1.38
N ALA A 114 1.71 19.89 -1.90
CA ALA A 114 0.30 19.83 -1.53
C ALA A 114 0.13 19.58 -0.02
N ALA A 115 0.87 18.62 0.54
CA ALA A 115 0.83 18.32 1.97
C ALA A 115 1.40 19.47 2.84
N ARG A 116 2.33 20.27 2.32
CA ARG A 116 2.78 21.50 2.99
C ARG A 116 1.67 22.54 3.05
N ILE A 117 0.99 22.77 1.92
CA ILE A 117 -0.14 23.73 1.82
C ILE A 117 -1.29 23.32 2.75
N ALA A 118 -1.61 22.02 2.84
CA ALA A 118 -2.64 21.50 3.73
C ALA A 118 -2.38 21.81 5.22
N GLY A 119 -1.14 22.09 5.62
CA GLY A 119 -0.83 22.50 6.98
C GLY A 119 -1.18 21.41 7.99
N SER A 120 -2.13 21.70 8.90
CA SER A 120 -2.65 20.76 9.91
C SER A 120 -4.08 20.27 9.60
N ASP A 121 -4.60 20.54 8.40
CA ASP A 121 -5.90 20.01 7.98
C ASP A 121 -5.77 18.50 7.71
N TYR A 122 -6.11 17.71 8.72
CA TYR A 122 -5.99 16.25 8.63
C TYR A 122 -6.89 15.65 7.55
N LYS A 123 -8.03 16.28 7.19
CA LYS A 123 -8.93 15.75 6.15
C LYS A 123 -8.31 15.92 4.78
N GLU A 124 -7.72 17.07 4.53
CA GLU A 124 -7.01 17.31 3.27
C GLU A 124 -5.75 16.43 3.17
N LEU A 125 -5.04 16.22 4.28
CA LEU A 125 -3.93 15.26 4.34
C LEU A 125 -4.38 13.81 4.08
N GLU A 126 -5.53 13.38 4.62
CA GLU A 126 -6.14 12.06 4.30
C GLU A 126 -6.43 11.95 2.80
N ARG A 127 -7.01 12.99 2.20
CA ARG A 127 -7.34 13.02 0.77
C ARG A 127 -6.10 12.95 -0.10
N ILE A 128 -5.08 13.75 0.19
CA ILE A 128 -3.80 13.76 -0.54
C ILE A 128 -3.12 12.40 -0.44
N ASN A 129 -3.06 11.80 0.76
CA ASN A 129 -2.45 10.49 0.96
C ASN A 129 -3.22 9.39 0.19
N ALA A 130 -4.54 9.38 0.28
CA ALA A 130 -5.38 8.42 -0.43
C ALA A 130 -5.21 8.53 -1.96
N GLU A 131 -5.17 9.75 -2.50
CA GLU A 131 -4.95 10.01 -3.93
C GLU A 131 -3.54 9.59 -4.38
N PHE A 132 -2.52 9.89 -3.57
CA PHE A 132 -1.15 9.48 -3.87
C PHE A 132 -1.02 7.96 -3.94
N ARG A 133 -1.56 7.25 -2.95
CA ARG A 133 -1.53 5.79 -2.89
C ARG A 133 -2.34 5.14 -4.02
N SER A 134 -3.56 5.60 -4.27
CA SER A 134 -4.43 4.99 -5.29
C SER A 134 -3.82 5.10 -6.68
N ARG A 135 -3.10 6.18 -6.96
CA ARG A 135 -2.52 6.45 -8.27
C ARG A 135 -1.09 5.93 -8.44
N TYR A 136 -0.25 6.03 -7.41
CA TYR A 136 1.19 5.82 -7.56
C TYR A 136 1.76 4.64 -6.76
N LYS A 137 0.93 3.89 -6.02
CA LYS A 137 1.40 2.68 -5.33
C LYS A 137 2.17 1.78 -6.32
N PRO A 138 3.37 1.26 -5.95
CA PRO A 138 4.14 0.35 -6.79
C PRO A 138 3.26 -0.78 -7.37
N PRO A 139 3.54 -1.25 -8.59
CA PRO A 139 4.69 -0.95 -9.44
C PRO A 139 4.54 0.30 -10.33
N VAL A 140 3.53 1.16 -10.11
CA VAL A 140 3.33 2.39 -10.91
C VAL A 140 4.47 3.39 -10.72
N MET A 141 4.86 3.66 -9.48
CA MET A 141 6.03 4.49 -9.16
C MET A 141 7.21 3.60 -8.70
N PRO A 142 8.47 4.00 -8.94
CA PRO A 142 9.62 3.38 -8.31
C PRO A 142 9.51 3.41 -6.77
N THR A 143 9.68 2.26 -6.11
CA THR A 143 9.49 2.12 -4.66
C THR A 143 10.41 3.03 -3.85
N ASN A 144 11.64 3.27 -4.32
CA ASN A 144 12.61 4.18 -3.71
C ASN A 144 12.14 5.65 -3.70
N LEU A 145 11.22 6.03 -4.59
CA LEU A 145 10.61 7.37 -4.62
C LEU A 145 9.27 7.40 -3.89
N PHE A 146 8.47 6.33 -4.03
CA PHE A 146 7.18 6.22 -3.37
C PHE A 146 7.28 6.20 -1.84
N MET A 147 8.14 5.33 -1.29
CA MET A 147 8.19 5.06 0.15
C MET A 147 8.58 6.28 1.01
N PRO A 148 9.55 7.13 0.62
CA PRO A 148 9.85 8.35 1.36
C PRO A 148 8.66 9.32 1.42
N VAL A 149 7.95 9.51 0.31
CA VAL A 149 6.76 10.38 0.27
C VAL A 149 5.65 9.81 1.14
N GLU A 150 5.38 8.51 1.04
CA GLU A 150 4.37 7.82 1.86
C GLU A 150 4.68 7.95 3.37
N ARG A 151 5.94 7.79 3.76
CA ARG A 151 6.40 7.97 5.13
C ARG A 151 6.07 9.38 5.63
N ASP A 152 6.49 10.40 4.88
CA ASP A 152 6.34 11.79 5.29
C ASP A 152 4.85 12.22 5.33
N LEU A 153 4.05 11.77 4.36
CA LEU A 153 2.60 11.98 4.36
C LEU A 153 1.93 11.32 5.57
N SER A 154 2.29 10.07 5.85
CA SER A 154 1.71 9.31 6.96
C SER A 154 2.09 9.91 8.32
N GLU A 155 3.35 10.30 8.52
CA GLU A 155 3.80 10.97 9.74
C GLU A 155 3.04 12.28 9.97
N LYS A 156 2.92 13.10 8.93
CA LYS A 156 2.19 14.37 9.01
C LYS A 156 0.70 14.17 9.26
N LEU A 157 0.08 13.17 8.63
CA LEU A 157 -1.31 12.81 8.87
C LEU A 157 -1.53 12.34 10.31
N MET A 158 -0.70 11.43 10.82
CA MET A 158 -0.81 10.92 12.20
C MET A 158 -0.69 12.06 13.21
N THR A 159 0.33 12.90 13.06
CA THR A 159 0.54 14.04 13.97
C THR A 159 -0.60 15.05 13.91
N SER A 160 -1.11 15.38 12.72
CA SER A 160 -2.23 16.33 12.59
C SER A 160 -3.55 15.76 13.13
N ARG A 161 -3.81 14.47 12.90
CA ARG A 161 -5.07 13.83 13.31
C ARG A 161 -5.15 13.59 14.82
N THR A 162 -4.01 13.39 15.47
CA THR A 162 -3.92 13.11 16.92
C THR A 162 -3.99 14.35 17.82
N VAL A 163 -3.90 15.55 17.24
CA VAL A 163 -4.19 16.78 17.97
C VAL A 163 -5.64 16.75 18.44
N ASP A 164 -5.83 16.84 19.75
CA ASP A 164 -7.16 16.82 20.39
C ASP A 164 -8.03 15.62 19.99
N TRP A 165 -7.41 14.43 19.91
CA TRP A 165 -8.07 13.19 19.45
C TRP A 165 -9.39 12.88 20.19
N TYR A 166 -9.50 13.26 21.47
CA TYR A 166 -10.68 13.01 22.30
C TYR A 166 -11.59 14.25 22.47
N GLY A 167 -11.31 15.35 21.77
CA GLY A 167 -12.06 16.60 21.92
C GLY A 167 -13.49 16.55 21.36
N LYS A 168 -13.75 15.67 20.38
CA LYS A 168 -15.07 15.49 19.76
C LYS A 168 -15.81 14.28 20.32
N SER A 169 -17.10 14.43 20.53
CA SER A 169 -18.00 13.31 20.82
C SER A 169 -18.16 12.37 19.62
N ILE A 170 -18.59 11.14 19.87
CA ILE A 170 -18.90 10.18 18.81
C ILE A 170 -20.00 10.70 17.86
N GLY A 171 -20.96 11.48 18.38
CA GLY A 171 -22.01 12.09 17.56
C GLY A 171 -21.46 13.09 16.55
N GLU A 172 -20.57 13.97 17.00
CA GLU A 172 -19.88 14.94 16.14
C GLU A 172 -18.99 14.25 15.11
N LEU A 173 -18.23 13.23 15.52
CA LEU A 173 -17.39 12.45 14.61
C LEU A 173 -18.21 11.75 13.51
N ARG A 174 -19.39 11.20 13.85
CA ARG A 174 -20.30 10.57 12.88
C ARG A 174 -20.84 11.58 11.87
N ALA A 175 -21.29 12.75 12.35
CA ALA A 175 -21.78 13.82 11.49
C ALA A 175 -20.66 14.35 10.57
N GLU A 176 -19.47 14.56 11.13
CA GLU A 176 -18.30 15.05 10.40
C GLU A 176 -17.81 14.07 9.32
N ARG A 177 -17.84 12.76 9.61
CA ARG A 177 -17.49 11.71 8.66
C ARG A 177 -18.59 11.44 7.63
N GLY A 178 -19.82 11.86 7.91
CA GLY A 178 -20.99 11.67 7.03
C GLY A 178 -21.48 10.22 6.98
N VAL A 179 -21.34 9.45 8.06
CA VAL A 179 -21.73 8.04 8.08
C VAL A 179 -23.24 7.87 8.22
N VAL A 180 -23.79 6.85 7.57
CA VAL A 180 -25.15 6.37 7.83
C VAL A 180 -25.12 5.48 9.06
N VAL A 181 -25.83 5.88 10.12
CA VAL A 181 -25.91 5.10 11.36
C VAL A 181 -27.07 4.11 11.24
N HIS A 182 -26.74 2.83 11.12
CA HIS A 182 -27.73 1.76 11.25
C HIS A 182 -28.01 1.50 12.74
N ALA A 183 -29.27 1.24 13.09
CA ALA A 183 -29.64 0.91 14.46
C ALA A 183 -28.88 -0.36 14.92
N ALA A 184 -28.43 -0.37 16.18
CA ALA A 184 -27.90 -1.60 16.76
C ALA A 184 -29.01 -2.67 16.73
N PRO A 185 -28.70 -3.94 16.40
CA PRO A 185 -29.67 -5.01 16.59
C PRO A 185 -30.13 -4.97 18.06
N PRO A 186 -31.44 -5.14 18.34
CA PRO A 186 -31.93 -5.21 19.70
C PRO A 186 -31.14 -6.32 20.42
N GLY A 187 -30.53 -5.98 21.56
CA GLY A 187 -29.70 -6.91 22.31
C GLY A 187 -30.49 -8.18 22.65
N GLU A 188 -29.91 -9.34 22.36
CA GLU A 188 -30.31 -10.62 22.95
C GLU A 188 -29.94 -10.69 24.43
#